data_AF-A0A832NGW5-F1
#
_entry.id   AF-A0A832NGW5-F1
#
_cell.length_a   1.000
_cell.length_b   1.000
_cell.length_c   1.000
_cell.angle_alpha   90.00
_cell.angle_beta   90.00
_cell.angle_gamma   90.00
#
_symmetry.space_group_name_H-M   'P 1'
#
loop_
_entity.id
_entity.type
_entity.pdbx_description
1 polymer ?
#
loop_
_entity_poly.entity_id
_entity_poly.type
_entity_poly.pdbx_seq_one_letter_code
_entity_poly.pdbx_strand_id
1 'polypeptide(L)'
;VKKWNELLVSVVGWLIRTGRMTERQLPLRTPRSTKRYLAHTRPKHPAGHDFKQPKMVSGVYVETHFSAKGIKRMACFALREFGVNPEDVVLEAGL
;
A
#
# COMPACT_ATOMS: atom_id res chain seq x y z
N VAL A 1 7.83 4.25 -19.44
CA VAL A 1 7.77 3.08 -18.53
C VAL A 1 6.60 3.28 -17.58
N LYS A 2 5.52 2.49 -17.67
CA LYS A 2 4.42 2.57 -16.70
C LYS A 2 4.95 2.14 -15.33
N LYS A 3 5.08 3.09 -14.38
CA LYS A 3 5.65 2.82 -13.05
C LYS A 3 4.58 2.17 -12.18
N TRP A 4 4.42 0.86 -12.30
CA TRP A 4 3.47 0.09 -11.48
C TRP A 4 3.57 0.40 -9.99
N ASN A 5 4.76 0.72 -9.47
CA ASN A 5 4.97 1.11 -8.08
C ASN A 5 4.14 2.33 -7.66
N GLU A 6 3.87 3.27 -8.58
CA GLU A 6 3.03 4.44 -8.32
C GLU A 6 1.55 4.07 -8.16
N LEU A 7 1.06 3.00 -8.79
CA LEU A 7 -0.32 2.54 -8.60
C LEU A 7 -0.62 2.20 -7.13
N LEU A 8 0.28 1.44 -6.48
CA LEU A 8 0.09 1.07 -5.08
C LEU A 8 0.12 2.29 -4.15
N VAL A 9 1.02 3.24 -4.43
CA VAL A 9 1.11 4.50 -3.68
C VAL A 9 -0.16 5.33 -3.87
N SER A 10 -0.68 5.42 -5.10
CA SER A 10 -1.93 6.11 -5.41
C SER A 10 -3.14 5.48 -4.73
N VAL A 11 -3.22 4.14 -4.66
CA VAL A 11 -4.27 3.43 -3.91
C VAL A 11 -4.22 3.81 -2.43
N VAL A 12 -3.05 3.72 -1.80
CA VAL A 12 -2.89 4.06 -0.37
C VAL A 12 -3.22 5.54 -0.14
N GLY A 13 -2.72 6.44 -0.99
CA GLY A 13 -3.02 7.86 -0.92
C GLY A 13 -4.53 8.16 -1.08
N TRP A 14 -5.22 7.48 -1.99
CA TRP A 14 -6.67 7.62 -2.14
C TRP A 14 -7.43 7.11 -0.92
N LEU A 15 -7.04 5.96 -0.35
CA LEU A 15 -7.64 5.43 0.87
C LEU A 15 -7.49 6.40 2.06
N ILE A 16 -6.33 7.06 2.19
CA ILE A 16 -6.10 8.07 3.23
C ILE A 16 -6.94 9.33 2.96
N ARG A 17 -6.89 9.88 1.74
CA ARG A 17 -7.64 11.10 1.37
C ARG A 17 -9.15 10.96 1.53
N THR A 18 -9.69 9.76 1.33
CA THR A 18 -11.12 9.46 1.49
C THR A 18 -11.50 9.07 2.92
N GLY A 19 -10.56 9.13 3.88
CA GLY A 19 -10.79 8.82 5.29
C GLY A 19 -10.97 7.32 5.58
N ARG A 20 -10.76 6.45 4.59
CA ARG A 20 -10.92 4.99 4.74
C ARG A 20 -9.76 4.37 5.52
N MET A 21 -8.55 4.83 5.23
CA MET A 21 -7.34 4.44 5.94
C MET A 21 -6.85 5.58 6.84
N THR A 22 -6.69 5.28 8.12
CA THR A 22 -6.15 6.17 9.15
C THR A 22 -4.97 5.48 9.84
N GLU A 23 -4.19 6.26 10.60
CA GLU A 23 -3.04 5.73 11.34
C GLU A 23 -3.41 4.61 12.33
N ARG A 24 -4.64 4.60 12.85
CA ARG A 24 -5.12 3.58 13.80
C ARG A 24 -5.21 2.17 13.19
N GLN A 25 -5.30 2.08 11.87
CA GLN A 25 -5.33 0.81 11.13
C GLN A 25 -3.95 0.40 10.63
N LEU A 26 -2.89 1.13 11.00
CA LEU A 26 -1.51 0.80 10.68
C LEU A 26 -0.80 0.16 11.88
N PRO A 27 0.17 -0.75 11.66
CA PRO A 27 0.69 -1.17 10.35
C PRO A 27 -0.24 -2.14 9.60
N LEU A 28 -0.36 -1.92 8.29
CA LEU A 28 -1.04 -2.85 7.39
C LEU A 28 -0.12 -4.02 7.06
N ARG A 29 -0.52 -5.25 7.41
CA ARG A 29 0.23 -6.47 7.09
C ARG A 29 0.03 -6.91 5.64
N THR A 30 1.07 -7.48 5.03
CA THR A 30 0.87 -8.18 3.74
C THR A 30 0.05 -9.47 3.95
N PRO A 31 -0.75 -9.92 2.96
CA PRO A 31 -1.57 -11.12 3.10
C PRO A 31 -0.75 -12.34 3.49
N ARG A 32 -1.22 -13.10 4.49
CA ARG A 32 -0.63 -14.37 4.96
C ARG A 32 0.80 -14.25 5.52
N SER A 33 1.29 -13.05 5.80
CA SER A 33 2.62 -12.85 6.40
C SER A 33 2.52 -12.26 7.79
N THR A 34 3.14 -12.91 8.76
CA THR A 34 3.34 -12.36 10.10
C THR A 34 4.59 -11.46 10.18
N LYS A 35 5.46 -11.50 9.17
CA LYS A 35 6.80 -10.88 9.18
C LYS A 35 6.93 -9.63 8.31
N ARG A 36 5.91 -9.27 7.54
CA ARG A 36 5.99 -8.15 6.58
C ARG A 36 4.77 -7.25 6.65
N TYR A 37 5.05 -5.95 6.67
CA TYR A 37 4.06 -4.90 6.52
C TYR A 37 4.10 -4.35 5.10
N LEU A 38 2.92 -4.05 4.56
CA LEU A 38 2.75 -3.35 3.30
C LEU A 38 2.84 -1.83 3.51
N ALA A 39 2.22 -1.33 4.58
CA ALA A 39 2.21 0.09 4.91
C ALA A 39 2.34 0.32 6.43
N HIS A 40 3.03 1.39 6.82
CA HIS A 40 3.24 1.77 8.21
C HIS A 40 3.66 3.24 8.29
N THR A 41 3.33 3.93 9.37
CA THR A 41 3.88 5.26 9.74
C THR A 41 5.41 5.30 9.90
N ARG A 42 6.09 4.16 10.01
CA ARG A 42 7.55 4.04 9.99
C ARG A 42 7.94 2.94 8.99
N PRO A 43 9.00 3.11 8.18
CA PRO A 43 9.36 2.13 7.14
C PRO A 43 10.09 0.90 7.72
N LYS A 44 9.48 0.23 8.71
CA LYS A 44 10.06 -0.88 9.47
C LYS A 44 9.06 -2.04 9.57
N HIS A 45 9.55 -3.27 9.41
CA HIS A 45 8.83 -4.51 9.64
C HIS A 45 8.81 -4.90 11.14
N PRO A 46 8.00 -5.90 11.57
CA PRO A 46 7.88 -6.25 12.98
C PRO A 46 9.20 -6.56 13.69
N ALA A 47 10.16 -7.17 12.99
CA ALA A 47 11.48 -7.52 13.53
C ALA A 47 12.52 -6.38 13.40
N GLY A 48 12.11 -5.17 13.01
CA GLY A 48 13.00 -4.01 12.88
C GLY A 48 13.73 -3.87 11.53
N HIS A 49 13.54 -4.82 10.60
CA HIS A 49 14.07 -4.69 9.24
C HIS A 49 13.43 -3.53 8.49
N ASP A 50 14.20 -2.84 7.66
CA ASP A 50 13.70 -1.77 6.79
C ASP A 50 12.78 -2.28 5.69
N PHE A 51 11.81 -1.44 5.31
CA PHE A 51 11.07 -1.62 4.08
C PHE A 51 12.01 -1.55 2.87
N LYS A 52 11.73 -2.36 1.85
CA LYS A 52 12.45 -2.32 0.57
C LYS A 52 11.78 -1.34 -0.39
N GLN A 53 12.54 -0.36 -0.89
CA GLN A 53 12.02 0.71 -1.75
C GLN A 53 10.76 1.38 -1.17
N PRO A 54 10.83 1.95 0.05
CA PRO A 54 9.68 2.62 0.64
C PRO A 54 9.34 3.88 -0.16
N LYS A 55 8.04 4.15 -0.30
CA LYS A 55 7.50 5.40 -0.82
C LYS A 55 6.56 6.00 0.22
N MET A 56 6.68 7.30 0.46
CA MET A 56 5.85 8.01 1.42
C MET A 56 4.68 8.68 0.72
N VAL A 57 3.48 8.54 1.29
CA VAL A 57 2.26 9.25 0.86
C VAL A 57 1.46 9.63 2.10
N SER A 58 1.18 10.92 2.26
CA SER A 58 0.39 11.46 3.38
C SER A 58 0.84 10.94 4.76
N GLY A 59 2.15 10.92 5.04
CA GLY A 59 2.71 10.45 6.31
C GLY A 59 2.81 8.93 6.49
N VAL A 60 2.39 8.14 5.50
CA VAL A 60 2.45 6.68 5.52
C VAL A 60 3.50 6.17 4.55
N TYR A 61 4.39 5.29 5.01
CA TYR A 61 5.35 4.59 4.16
C TYR A 61 4.71 3.32 3.61
N VAL A 62 4.93 3.08 2.31
CA VAL A 62 4.45 1.90 1.57
C VAL A 62 5.66 1.18 0.98
N GLU A 63 5.79 -0.11 1.23
CA GLU A 63 6.80 -0.95 0.57
C GLU A 63 6.40 -1.18 -0.90
N THR A 64 7.27 -0.84 -1.85
CA THR A 64 6.97 -0.93 -3.30
C THR A 64 7.89 -1.90 -4.06
N HIS A 65 8.75 -2.64 -3.36
CA HIS A 65 9.63 -3.64 -3.96
C HIS A 65 8.86 -4.95 -4.29
N PHE A 66 7.97 -4.87 -5.28
CA PHE A 66 7.21 -5.99 -5.82
C PHE A 66 7.28 -6.01 -7.35
N SER A 67 7.05 -7.18 -7.95
CA SER A 67 6.79 -7.26 -9.40
C SER A 67 5.48 -6.54 -9.76
N ALA A 68 5.26 -6.20 -11.03
CA ALA A 68 4.01 -5.56 -11.47
C ALA A 68 2.75 -6.34 -11.05
N LYS A 69 2.78 -7.68 -11.19
CA LYS A 69 1.69 -8.57 -10.69
C LYS A 69 1.55 -8.49 -9.17
N GLY A 70 2.67 -8.39 -8.45
CA GLY A 70 2.71 -8.20 -7.00
C GLY A 70 2.09 -6.86 -6.58
N ILE A 71 2.45 -5.77 -7.25
CA ILE A 71 1.86 -4.44 -7.02
C ILE A 71 0.34 -4.50 -7.22
N LYS A 72 -0.14 -5.02 -8.37
CA LYS A 72 -1.60 -5.14 -8.60
C LYS A 72 -2.28 -5.94 -7.50
N ARG A 73 -1.69 -7.06 -7.07
CA ARG A 73 -2.23 -7.88 -5.97
C ARG A 73 -2.27 -7.12 -4.64
N MET A 74 -1.22 -6.37 -4.29
CA MET A 74 -1.17 -5.59 -3.06
C MET A 74 -2.14 -4.40 -3.08
N ALA A 75 -2.29 -3.75 -4.24
CA ALA A 75 -3.27 -2.69 -4.46
C ALA A 75 -4.71 -3.20 -4.23
N CYS A 76 -5.09 -4.29 -4.90
CA CYS A 76 -6.41 -4.90 -4.70
C CYS A 76 -6.62 -5.40 -3.26
N PHE A 77 -5.57 -5.92 -2.62
CA PHE A 77 -5.64 -6.29 -1.20
C PHE A 77 -5.92 -5.08 -0.31
N ALA A 78 -5.18 -3.99 -0.47
CA ALA A 78 -5.38 -2.78 0.33
C ALA A 78 -6.82 -2.26 0.16
N LEU A 79 -7.34 -2.17 -1.07
CA LEU A 79 -8.73 -1.76 -1.30
C LEU A 79 -9.72 -2.64 -0.51
N ARG A 80 -9.58 -3.97 -0.61
CA ARG A 80 -10.48 -4.91 0.08
C ARG A 80 -10.39 -4.82 1.60
N GLU A 81 -9.17 -4.67 2.13
CA GLU A 81 -8.96 -4.53 3.58
C GLU A 81 -9.69 -3.31 4.15
N PHE A 82 -9.84 -2.25 3.35
CA PHE A 82 -10.55 -1.02 3.72
C PHE A 82 -11.96 -0.94 3.14
N GLY A 83 -12.57 -2.11 2.84
CA GLY A 83 -13.98 -2.23 2.48
C GLY A 83 -14.35 -1.72 1.08
N VAL A 84 -13.38 -1.69 0.16
CA VAL A 84 -13.59 -1.22 -1.22
C VAL A 84 -13.41 -2.39 -2.18
N ASN A 85 -14.42 -2.64 -3.02
CA ASN A 85 -14.31 -3.59 -4.11
C ASN A 85 -13.38 -3.00 -5.19
N PRO A 86 -12.28 -3.68 -5.58
CA PRO A 86 -11.36 -3.15 -6.59
C PRO A 86 -11.98 -2.90 -7.97
N GLU A 87 -13.13 -3.51 -8.27
CA GLU A 87 -13.86 -3.31 -9.53
C GLU A 87 -14.64 -1.99 -9.57
N ASP A 88 -14.92 -1.39 -8.40
CA ASP A 88 -15.68 -0.14 -8.29
C ASP A 88 -14.80 1.12 -8.41
N VAL A 89 -13.49 0.95 -8.65
CA VAL A 89 -12.50 2.01 -8.56
C VAL A 89 -11.64 2.06 -9.81
N VAL A 90 -11.70 3.19 -10.53
CA VAL A 90 -10.77 3.54 -11.60
C VAL A 90 -9.66 4.40 -11.01
N LEU A 91 -8.43 3.90 -11.02
CA LEU A 91 -7.25 4.65 -10.61
C LEU A 91 -6.29 4.80 -11.77
N GLU A 92 -6.04 6.04 -12.16
CA GLU A 92 -4.97 6.37 -13.09
C GLU A 92 -3.67 6.54 -12.30
N ALA A 93 -2.67 5.72 -12.63
CA ALA A 93 -1.31 6.01 -12.21
C ALA A 93 -0.84 7.18 -13.07
N GLY A 94 -0.81 8.38 -12.47
CA GLY A 94 -0.34 9.60 -13.14
C GLY A 94 1.04 9.39 -13.76
N LEU A 95 1.19 9.81 -15.01
CA LEU A 95 2.43 9.71 -15.80
C LEU A 95 3.46 10.75 -15.39
#